data_AF-A0A5C6ACR7-F1
#
_entry.id   AF-A0A5C6ACR7-F1
#
_cell.length_a   1.000
_cell.length_b   1.000
_cell.length_c   1.000
_cell.angle_alpha   90.00
_cell.angle_beta   90.00
_cell.angle_gamma   90.00
#
_symmetry.space_group_name_H-M   'P 1'
#
loop_
_entity.id
_entity.type
_entity.pdbx_description
1 polymer ?
#
loop_
_entity_poly.entity_id
_entity_poly.type
_entity_poly.pdbx_seq_one_letter_code
_entity_poly.pdbx_strand_id
1 'polypeptide(L)'
;MDNLQRATIKMMQPVILHLGMNRGKFQGLTTLLVLTFATILGCESRLKSPELPPLGVRVQVARIASCPVTKSLTGEFRASVESDMSFRTGGRIEYHIAEVGQHVVVGDLLARIDSIQQTADVDAAKASVRSAQAEFEERNANFKRI
;
A
#
# COMPACT_ATOMS: atom_id res chain seq x y z
N MET A 1 14.05 45.13 -21.83
CA MET A 1 15.12 44.91 -22.80
C MET A 1 15.73 46.27 -23.10
N ASP A 2 16.72 46.70 -22.32
CA ASP A 2 17.53 47.90 -22.61
C ASP A 2 18.54 48.08 -21.48
N ASN A 3 19.74 47.51 -21.63
CA ASN A 3 20.93 47.91 -20.85
C ASN A 3 22.20 47.16 -21.31
N LEU A 4 22.46 47.09 -22.63
CA LEU A 4 23.68 46.43 -23.12
C LEU A 4 24.33 47.09 -24.35
N GLN A 5 24.19 48.42 -24.54
CA GLN A 5 24.85 49.13 -25.66
C GLN A 5 25.66 50.38 -25.28
N ARG A 6 26.02 50.58 -24.00
CA ARG A 6 26.86 51.73 -23.57
C ARG A 6 28.35 51.42 -23.34
N ALA A 7 28.81 50.19 -23.59
CA ALA A 7 30.19 49.78 -23.29
C ALA A 7 31.13 49.73 -24.51
N THR A 8 30.60 49.94 -25.72
CA THR A 8 31.40 50.10 -26.93
C THR A 8 31.65 51.60 -27.11
N ILE A 9 32.89 52.01 -27.41
CA ILE A 9 33.33 53.42 -27.63
C ILE A 9 33.81 54.17 -26.36
N LYS A 10 34.76 53.61 -25.61
CA LYS A 10 35.67 54.44 -24.80
C LYS A 10 36.98 53.75 -24.42
N MET A 11 37.88 53.54 -25.39
CA MET A 11 39.33 53.48 -25.16
C MET A 11 40.05 53.20 -26.48
N MET A 12 40.19 54.22 -27.31
CA MET A 12 41.26 54.24 -28.31
C MET A 12 41.57 55.69 -28.67
N GLN A 13 42.35 56.35 -27.81
CA GLN A 13 43.05 57.56 -28.17
C GLN A 13 44.46 57.16 -28.62
N PRO A 14 44.89 57.47 -29.85
CA PRO A 14 46.31 57.41 -30.17
C PRO A 14 46.99 58.63 -29.54
N VAL A 15 47.82 58.37 -28.52
CA VAL A 15 48.79 59.34 -28.01
C VAL A 15 49.84 59.54 -29.11
N ILE A 16 49.67 60.60 -29.90
CA ILE A 16 50.67 61.08 -30.85
C ILE A 16 51.76 61.76 -30.03
N LEU A 17 52.78 61.01 -29.62
CA LEU A 17 53.97 61.58 -29.02
C LEU A 17 54.95 62.00 -30.12
N HIS A 18 55.06 63.31 -30.29
CA HIS A 18 55.97 63.98 -31.21
C HIS A 18 57.42 63.57 -30.89
N LEU A 19 58.07 62.86 -31.83
CA LEU A 19 59.51 62.63 -31.79
C LEU A 19 60.25 63.95 -32.03
N GLY A 20 60.84 64.48 -30.96
CA GLY A 20 61.93 65.46 -31.04
C GLY A 20 63.18 64.78 -31.57
N MET A 21 63.48 65.04 -32.85
CA MET A 21 64.57 64.44 -33.60
C MET A 21 65.95 64.97 -33.12
N ASN A 22 66.86 64.07 -32.74
CA ASN A 22 68.30 64.28 -32.90
C ASN A 22 68.84 63.22 -33.88
N ARG A 23 69.22 63.68 -35.07
CA ARG A 23 69.23 62.92 -36.34
C ARG A 23 70.50 62.11 -36.64
N GLY A 24 71.37 61.86 -35.66
CA GLY A 24 72.71 61.31 -35.93
C GLY A 24 72.97 59.86 -35.55
N LYS A 25 72.42 59.37 -34.43
CA LYS A 25 72.85 58.07 -33.84
C LYS A 25 71.72 57.22 -33.24
N PHE A 26 70.47 57.70 -33.30
CA PHE A 26 69.32 57.07 -32.63
C PHE A 26 68.40 56.24 -33.55
N GLN A 27 68.61 56.31 -34.87
CA GLN A 27 67.75 55.63 -35.86
C GLN A 27 67.83 54.09 -35.78
N GLY A 28 68.98 53.53 -35.41
CA GLY A 28 69.15 52.08 -35.24
C GLY A 28 68.50 51.53 -33.97
N LEU A 29 68.44 52.34 -32.90
CA LEU A 29 67.89 51.91 -31.62
C LEU A 29 66.35 51.92 -31.65
N THR A 30 65.75 52.88 -32.35
CA THR A 30 64.29 52.97 -32.51
C THR A 30 63.73 51.85 -33.38
N THR A 31 64.42 51.45 -34.45
CA THR A 31 63.95 50.33 -35.30
C THR A 31 64.05 48.99 -34.59
N LEU A 32 65.11 48.77 -33.80
CA LEU A 32 65.24 47.57 -32.97
C LEU A 32 64.16 47.50 -31.87
N LEU A 33 63.89 48.62 -31.19
CA LEU A 33 62.88 48.68 -30.14
C LEU A 33 61.46 48.48 -30.70
N VAL A 34 61.13 49.10 -31.84
CA VAL A 34 59.82 48.96 -32.49
C VAL A 34 59.61 47.53 -33.00
N LEU A 35 60.64 46.90 -33.57
CA LEU A 35 60.57 45.51 -34.01
C LEU A 35 60.38 44.55 -32.83
N THR A 36 61.03 44.82 -31.70
CA THR A 36 60.89 44.02 -30.47
C THR A 36 59.53 44.22 -29.81
N PHE A 37 58.99 45.44 -29.83
CA PHE A 37 57.65 45.70 -29.28
C PHE A 37 56.54 45.10 -30.16
N ALA A 38 56.75 45.03 -31.48
CA ALA A 38 55.83 44.41 -32.42
C ALA A 38 55.71 42.89 -32.24
N THR A 39 56.77 42.20 -31.81
CA THR A 39 56.70 40.75 -31.53
C THR A 39 55.97 40.46 -30.21
N ILE A 40 55.99 41.38 -29.24
CA ILE A 40 55.31 41.21 -27.94
C ILE A 40 53.80 41.46 -28.06
N LEU A 41 53.37 42.43 -28.87
CA LEU A 41 51.95 42.71 -29.11
C LEU A 41 51.26 41.72 -30.06
N GLY A 42 52.01 40.89 -30.78
CA GLY A 42 51.48 39.85 -31.66
C GLY A 42 51.12 38.53 -30.97
N CYS A 43 51.44 38.38 -29.68
CA CYS A 43 51.19 37.15 -28.93
C CYS A 43 49.88 37.25 -28.11
N GLU A 44 48.76 37.50 -28.77
CA GLU A 44 47.43 37.26 -28.20
C GLU A 44 46.76 36.13 -28.98
N SER A 45 47.26 34.90 -28.80
CA SER A 45 46.54 33.71 -29.22
C SER A 45 45.33 33.53 -28.29
N ARG A 46 44.19 34.08 -28.71
CA ARG A 46 42.88 33.75 -28.14
C ARG A 46 42.64 32.24 -28.31
N LEU A 47 43.01 31.46 -27.30
CA LEU A 47 42.65 30.05 -27.19
C LEU A 47 41.13 29.98 -27.06
N LYS A 48 40.45 29.72 -28.18
CA LYS A 48 39.02 29.46 -28.18
C LYS A 48 38.80 28.16 -27.42
N SER A 49 38.13 28.24 -26.27
CA SER A 49 37.79 27.06 -25.46
C SER A 49 37.09 26.03 -26.34
N PRO A 50 37.51 24.75 -26.32
CA PRO A 50 36.87 23.73 -27.14
C PRO A 50 35.41 23.61 -26.70
N GLU A 51 34.51 23.81 -27.66
CA GLU A 51 33.08 23.58 -27.47
C GLU A 51 32.88 22.06 -27.42
N LEU A 52 32.58 21.53 -26.23
CA LEU A 52 32.31 20.10 -26.10
C LEU A 52 31.02 19.77 -26.86
N PRO A 53 31.01 18.73 -27.71
CA PRO A 53 29.80 18.31 -28.40
C PRO A 53 28.74 17.89 -27.36
N PRO A 54 27.45 18.14 -27.63
CA PRO A 54 26.40 17.79 -26.70
C PRO A 54 26.42 16.28 -26.44
N LEU A 55 26.42 15.92 -25.15
CA LEU A 55 26.36 14.53 -24.70
C LEU A 55 25.00 13.95 -25.09
N GLY A 56 25.01 12.85 -25.87
CA GLY A 56 23.80 12.13 -26.21
C GLY A 56 23.20 11.48 -24.96
N VAL A 57 22.08 12.03 -24.47
CA VAL A 57 21.31 11.46 -23.34
C VAL A 57 20.07 10.75 -23.84
N ARG A 58 19.74 9.61 -23.24
CA ARG A 58 18.48 8.92 -23.49
C ARG A 58 17.43 9.47 -22.54
N VAL A 59 16.39 10.08 -23.08
CA VAL A 59 15.22 10.54 -22.33
C VAL A 59 14.02 9.64 -22.61
N GLN A 60 13.21 9.39 -21.60
CA GLN A 60 11.91 8.75 -21.77
C GLN A 60 10.86 9.53 -20.98
N VAL A 61 9.78 9.88 -21.67
CA VAL A 61 8.66 10.62 -21.07
C VAL A 61 7.83 9.65 -20.23
N ALA A 62 7.76 9.91 -18.92
CA ALA A 62 6.91 9.14 -18.01
C ALA A 62 5.44 9.33 -18.39
N ARG A 63 4.69 8.23 -18.45
CA ARG A 63 3.24 8.24 -18.63
C ARG A 63 2.61 7.61 -17.39
N ILE A 64 1.50 8.20 -16.95
CA ILE A 64 0.71 7.62 -15.86
C ILE A 64 0.05 6.35 -16.41
N ALA A 65 0.36 5.22 -15.79
CA ALA A 65 -0.24 3.93 -16.09
C ALA A 65 -0.79 3.33 -14.79
N SER A 66 -1.97 2.71 -14.85
CA SER A 66 -2.53 1.97 -13.72
C SER A 66 -1.69 0.71 -13.49
N CYS A 67 -1.00 0.64 -12.36
CA CYS A 67 -0.28 -0.55 -11.93
C CYS A 67 -1.03 -1.15 -10.73
N PRO A 68 -1.90 -2.15 -10.94
CA PRO A 68 -2.61 -2.79 -9.84
C PRO A 68 -1.61 -3.61 -9.00
N VAL A 69 -1.44 -3.21 -7.74
CA VAL A 69 -0.64 -3.96 -6.78
C VAL A 69 -1.49 -5.10 -6.23
N THR A 70 -1.18 -6.33 -6.62
CA THR A 70 -1.82 -7.53 -6.07
C THR A 70 -1.10 -7.94 -4.78
N LYS A 71 -1.84 -8.06 -3.69
CA LYS A 71 -1.32 -8.57 -2.41
C LYS A 71 -1.83 -9.99 -2.21
N SER A 72 -0.92 -10.94 -2.08
CA SER A 72 -1.25 -12.30 -1.66
C SER A 72 -1.15 -12.38 -0.14
N LEU A 73 -2.22 -12.84 0.50
CA LEU A 73 -2.29 -13.03 1.94
C LEU A 73 -2.62 -14.49 2.21
N THR A 74 -1.99 -15.06 3.23
CA THR A 74 -2.33 -16.40 3.69
C THR A 74 -3.45 -16.29 4.70
N GLY A 75 -4.47 -17.13 4.54
CA GLY A 75 -5.59 -17.27 5.47
C GLY A 75 -6.14 -18.68 5.38
N GLU A 76 -6.89 -19.08 6.39
CA GLU A 76 -7.60 -20.36 6.43
C GLU A 76 -9.08 -20.13 6.15
N PHE A 77 -9.69 -21.06 5.42
CA PHE A 77 -11.14 -21.10 5.28
C PHE A 77 -11.72 -21.91 6.45
N ARG A 78 -12.62 -21.31 7.21
CA ARG A 78 -13.39 -21.99 8.26
C ARG A 78 -14.87 -21.93 7.94
N ALA A 79 -15.61 -22.91 8.45
CA ALA A 79 -17.07 -22.88 8.38
C ALA A 79 -17.59 -21.61 9.03
N SER A 80 -18.50 -20.89 8.36
CA SER A 80 -19.11 -19.68 8.93
C SER A 80 -19.97 -20.01 10.16
N VAL A 81 -20.50 -21.23 10.23
CA VAL A 81 -21.28 -21.75 11.34
C VAL A 81 -20.82 -23.19 11.57
N GLU A 82 -20.37 -23.48 12.77
CA GLU A 82 -20.02 -24.82 13.23
C GLU A 82 -20.92 -25.15 14.42
N SER A 83 -21.54 -26.33 14.38
CA SER A 83 -22.46 -26.78 15.42
C SER A 83 -21.91 -28.05 16.05
N ASP A 84 -21.32 -27.89 17.24
CA ASP A 84 -20.92 -29.03 18.07
C ASP A 84 -22.17 -29.60 18.76
N MET A 85 -22.70 -30.68 18.19
CA MET A 85 -23.94 -31.31 18.64
C MET A 85 -23.63 -32.35 19.71
N SER A 86 -24.10 -32.10 20.94
CA SER A 86 -24.05 -33.07 22.03
C SER A 86 -25.46 -33.50 22.44
N PHE A 87 -25.57 -34.72 22.97
CA PHE A 87 -26.83 -35.21 23.49
C PHE A 87 -27.18 -34.47 24.79
N ARG A 88 -28.41 -33.93 24.87
CA ARG A 88 -28.90 -33.18 26.04
C ARG A 88 -29.01 -34.03 27.31
N THR A 89 -29.00 -35.35 27.18
CA THR A 89 -29.20 -36.29 28.28
C THR A 89 -28.21 -37.43 28.10
N GLY A 90 -27.57 -37.86 29.18
CA GLY A 90 -26.73 -39.04 29.18
C GLY A 90 -27.57 -40.31 29.03
N GLY A 91 -27.02 -41.33 28.38
CA GLY A 91 -27.66 -42.63 28.23
C GLY A 91 -26.96 -43.50 27.20
N ARG A 92 -27.43 -44.75 27.05
CA ARG A 92 -26.91 -45.68 26.05
C ARG A 92 -27.54 -45.37 24.70
N ILE A 93 -26.74 -45.26 23.63
CA ILE A 93 -27.26 -45.12 22.26
C ILE A 93 -27.95 -46.44 21.88
N GLU A 94 -29.22 -46.36 21.50
CA GLU A 94 -29.99 -47.49 20.98
C GLU A 94 -29.65 -47.71 19.50
N TYR A 95 -29.62 -46.63 18.72
CA TYR A 95 -29.21 -46.65 17.31
C TYR A 95 -28.69 -45.29 16.85
N HIS A 96 -27.76 -45.36 15.89
CA HIS A 96 -27.17 -44.24 15.18
C HIS A 96 -27.61 -44.29 13.72
N ILE A 97 -28.30 -43.25 13.27
CA ILE A 97 -28.97 -43.21 11.96
C ILE A 97 -28.18 -42.36 10.96
N ALA A 98 -27.52 -41.31 11.43
CA ALA A 98 -26.73 -40.43 10.58
C ALA A 98 -25.40 -41.10 10.18
N GLU A 99 -24.91 -40.81 8.98
CA GLU A 99 -23.59 -41.24 8.52
C GLU A 99 -22.60 -40.07 8.43
N VAL A 100 -21.31 -40.39 8.51
CA VAL A 100 -20.25 -39.38 8.37
C VAL A 100 -20.26 -38.83 6.95
N GLY A 101 -20.35 -37.50 6.83
CA GLY A 101 -20.44 -36.82 5.53
C GLY A 101 -21.85 -36.66 4.99
N GLN A 102 -22.87 -37.20 5.66
CA GLN A 102 -24.26 -36.99 5.32
C GLN A 102 -24.68 -35.54 5.61
N HIS A 103 -25.39 -34.92 4.67
CA HIS A 103 -26.03 -33.63 4.91
C HIS A 103 -27.33 -33.83 5.70
N VAL A 104 -27.50 -33.09 6.79
CA VAL A 104 -28.65 -33.18 7.69
C VAL A 104 -29.30 -31.81 7.83
N VAL A 105 -30.62 -31.78 7.96
CA VAL A 105 -31.40 -30.56 8.15
C VAL A 105 -32.00 -30.50 9.56
N VAL A 106 -32.51 -29.34 9.94
CA VAL A 106 -33.15 -29.14 11.24
C VAL A 106 -34.35 -30.08 11.36
N GLY A 107 -34.36 -30.88 12.43
CA GLY A 107 -35.42 -31.86 12.72
C GLY A 107 -35.04 -33.30 12.39
N ASP A 108 -33.92 -33.54 11.70
CA ASP A 108 -33.47 -34.89 11.41
C ASP A 108 -33.04 -35.64 12.68
N LEU A 109 -33.48 -36.90 12.79
CA LEU A 109 -33.09 -37.78 13.89
C LEU A 109 -31.71 -38.37 13.62
N LEU A 110 -30.71 -37.91 14.37
CA LEU A 110 -29.33 -38.39 14.20
C LEU A 110 -29.07 -39.70 14.94
N ALA A 111 -29.62 -39.82 16.16
CA ALA A 111 -29.52 -41.01 17.00
C ALA A 111 -30.66 -41.05 18.03
N ARG A 112 -30.98 -42.25 18.53
CA ARG A 112 -31.88 -42.44 19.67
C ARG A 112 -31.12 -42.99 20.86
N ILE A 113 -31.43 -42.46 22.03
CA ILE A 113 -30.91 -42.90 23.34
C ILE A 113 -31.99 -43.76 24.01
N ASP A 114 -31.56 -44.80 24.71
CA ASP A 114 -32.42 -45.66 25.53
C ASP A 114 -33.18 -44.81 26.57
N SER A 115 -34.52 -44.86 26.50
CA SER A 115 -35.41 -43.98 27.26
C SER A 115 -36.15 -44.67 28.41
N ILE A 116 -35.75 -45.88 28.81
CA ILE A 116 -36.49 -46.69 29.80
C ILE A 116 -36.75 -45.90 31.09
N GLN A 117 -35.72 -45.24 31.63
CA GLN A 117 -35.85 -44.50 32.89
C GLN A 117 -36.75 -43.27 32.73
N GLN A 118 -36.56 -42.50 31.66
CA GLN A 118 -37.35 -41.30 31.38
C GLN A 118 -38.83 -41.64 31.16
N THR A 119 -39.12 -42.76 30.49
CA THR A 119 -40.49 -43.24 30.32
C THR A 119 -41.13 -43.60 31.65
N ALA A 120 -40.40 -44.32 32.52
CA ALA A 120 -40.89 -44.66 33.86
C ALA A 120 -41.19 -43.42 34.70
N ASP A 121 -40.32 -42.41 34.67
CA ASP A 121 -40.50 -41.15 35.40
C ASP A 121 -41.73 -40.37 34.89
N VAL A 122 -41.94 -40.33 33.56
CA VAL A 122 -43.12 -39.71 32.94
C VAL A 122 -44.40 -40.44 33.34
N ASP A 123 -44.38 -41.76 33.39
CA ASP A 123 -45.56 -42.55 33.77
C ASP A 123 -45.90 -42.41 35.25
N ALA A 124 -44.89 -42.32 36.12
CA ALA A 124 -45.07 -41.98 37.53
C ALA A 124 -45.70 -40.59 37.69
N ALA A 125 -45.18 -39.58 36.99
CA ALA A 125 -45.73 -38.22 37.03
C ALA A 125 -47.19 -38.17 36.54
N LYS A 126 -47.52 -38.88 35.44
CA LYS A 126 -48.91 -39.00 34.95
C LYS A 126 -49.82 -39.66 35.98
N ALA A 127 -49.34 -40.69 36.69
CA ALA A 127 -50.12 -41.33 37.74
C ALA A 127 -50.41 -40.37 38.90
N SER A 128 -49.43 -39.56 39.32
CA SER A 128 -49.63 -38.52 40.33
C SER A 128 -50.66 -37.48 39.90
N VAL A 129 -50.62 -37.02 38.64
CA VAL A 129 -51.63 -36.09 38.11
C VAL A 129 -53.03 -36.72 38.14
N ARG A 130 -53.17 -37.99 37.71
CA ARG A 130 -54.48 -38.68 37.76
C ARG A 130 -55.00 -38.83 39.18
N SER A 131 -54.14 -39.14 40.15
CA SER A 131 -54.52 -39.23 41.56
C SER A 131 -55.05 -37.89 42.09
N ALA A 132 -54.31 -36.81 41.84
CA ALA A 132 -54.72 -35.47 42.24
C ALA A 132 -56.04 -35.02 41.56
N GLN A 133 -56.22 -35.37 40.28
CA GLN A 133 -57.45 -35.09 39.56
C GLN A 133 -58.65 -35.86 40.15
N ALA A 134 -58.47 -37.12 40.50
CA ALA A 134 -59.51 -37.93 41.16
C ALA A 134 -59.88 -37.35 42.54
N GLU A 135 -58.90 -36.93 43.33
CA GLU A 135 -59.14 -36.24 44.60
C GLU A 135 -59.88 -34.91 44.40
N PHE A 136 -59.50 -34.12 43.39
CA PHE A 136 -60.20 -32.89 43.07
C PHE A 136 -61.66 -33.14 42.69
N GLU A 137 -61.92 -34.15 41.86
CA GLU A 137 -63.27 -34.54 41.46
C GLU A 137 -64.10 -35.04 42.65
N GLU A 138 -63.51 -35.84 43.54
CA GLU A 138 -64.15 -36.32 44.76
C GLU A 138 -64.54 -35.15 45.67
N ARG A 139 -63.61 -34.23 45.94
CA ARG A 139 -63.87 -33.05 46.78
C ARG A 139 -64.91 -32.12 46.16
N ASN A 140 -64.87 -31.94 44.84
CA ASN A 140 -65.83 -31.10 44.12
C ASN A 140 -67.24 -31.73 44.12
N ALA A 141 -67.33 -33.05 43.94
CA ALA A 141 -68.59 -33.78 44.04
C ALA A 141 -69.16 -33.72 45.46
N ASN A 142 -68.31 -33.82 46.49
CA ASN A 142 -68.72 -33.68 47.88
C ASN A 142 -69.23 -32.25 48.16
N PHE A 143 -68.51 -31.22 47.72
CA PHE A 143 -68.93 -29.82 47.86
C PHE A 143 -70.31 -29.53 47.24
N LYS A 144 -70.59 -30.08 46.06
CA LYS A 144 -71.88 -29.89 45.36
C LYS A 144 -73.08 -30.57 46.04
N ARG A 145 -72.85 -31.50 46.97
CA ARG A 145 -73.93 -32.22 47.66
C ARG A 145 -74.48 -31.47 48.87
N ILE A 146 -73.74 -30.48 49.36
CA ILE A 146 -74.08 -29.63 50.52
C ILE A 146 -74.87 -28.41 50.03
#